data_AF-A0A2M7PQE8-F1
#
_entry.id   AF-A0A2M7PQE8-F1
#
_cell.length_a   1.000
_cell.length_b   1.000
_cell.length_c   1.000
_cell.angle_alpha   90.00
_cell.angle_beta   90.00
_cell.angle_gamma   90.00
#
_symmetry.space_group_name_H-M   'P 1'
#
loop_
_entity.id
_entity.type
_entity.pdbx_description
1 polymer ?
#
loop_
_entity_poly.entity_id
_entity_poly.type
_entity_poly.pdbx_seq_one_letter_code
_entity_poly.pdbx_strand_id
1 'polypeptide(L)'
;MTNLNYGDIVYRQGDVGLELIKSLPRGLKEVKDKTLALGEVTGHKHKFVTDDAKVWEDDNGNKYIAVLSPATLYHGNETQIAKTIEAPEKVDYEAEDIHKPNTFHKAFYRVVPQIESDPYGGVQNVRD
;
A
#
# COMPACT_ATOMS: atom_id res chain seq x y z
N MET A 1 21.65 -12.41 4.66
CA MET A 1 20.20 -12.41 4.94
C MET A 1 19.99 -11.49 6.12
N THR A 2 19.34 -10.35 5.93
CA THR A 2 19.02 -9.40 6.99
C THR A 2 17.81 -9.93 7.76
N ASN A 3 17.96 -10.13 9.07
CA ASN A 3 16.82 -10.46 9.94
C ASN A 3 15.97 -9.20 10.08
N LEU A 4 14.76 -9.24 9.53
CA LEU A 4 13.77 -8.17 9.70
C LEU A 4 13.07 -8.35 11.05
N ASN A 5 13.05 -7.31 11.88
CA ASN A 5 12.32 -7.32 13.16
C ASN A 5 10.85 -6.96 12.91
N TYR A 6 9.93 -7.79 13.41
CA TYR A 6 8.48 -7.60 13.28
C TYR A 6 8.01 -6.38 14.09
N GLY A 7 7.01 -5.65 13.58
CA GLY A 7 6.45 -4.46 14.25
C GLY A 7 7.29 -3.18 14.15
N ASP A 8 8.61 -3.30 13.98
CA ASP A 8 9.51 -2.13 13.94
C ASP A 8 9.65 -1.51 12.55
N ILE A 9 9.40 -2.31 11.49
CA ILE A 9 9.55 -1.86 10.11
C ILE A 9 8.18 -1.49 9.54
N VAL A 10 8.01 -0.20 9.29
CA VAL A 10 6.85 0.38 8.60
C VAL A 10 7.33 1.07 7.33
N TYR A 11 6.88 0.59 6.18
CA TYR A 11 7.06 1.30 4.92
C TYR A 11 5.90 2.26 4.72
N ARG A 12 6.18 3.49 4.30
CA ARG A 12 5.16 4.51 4.03
C ARG A 12 5.17 4.89 2.57
N GLN A 13 3.97 5.06 2.02
CA GLN A 13 3.81 5.64 0.70
C GLN A 13 2.50 6.42 0.68
N GLY A 14 2.57 7.75 0.85
CA GLY A 14 1.36 8.57 1.04
C GLY A 14 0.48 8.07 2.19
N ASP A 15 -0.81 7.88 1.91
CA ASP A 15 -1.88 7.51 2.85
C ASP A 15 -1.84 6.07 3.38
N VAL A 16 -0.81 5.27 3.05
CA VAL A 16 -0.71 3.88 3.50
C VAL A 16 0.61 3.62 4.19
N GLY A 17 0.53 3.05 5.39
CA GLY A 17 1.62 2.40 6.09
C GLY A 17 1.53 0.87 5.93
N LEU A 18 2.65 0.20 5.69
CA LEU A 18 2.75 -1.26 5.67
C LEU A 18 3.62 -1.74 6.81
N GLU A 19 2.97 -2.34 7.81
CA GLU A 19 3.62 -2.86 9.01
C GLU A 19 3.95 -4.34 8.84
N LEU A 20 5.21 -4.70 9.07
CA LEU A 20 5.66 -6.08 8.98
C LEU A 20 5.05 -6.94 10.12
N ILE A 21 4.35 -8.02 9.75
CA ILE A 21 3.74 -8.97 10.69
C ILE A 21 4.27 -10.39 10.51
N LYS A 22 4.17 -11.20 11.56
CA LYS A 22 4.71 -12.56 11.58
C LYS A 22 3.91 -13.54 10.71
N SER A 23 2.60 -13.37 10.66
CA SER A 23 1.69 -14.26 9.92
C SER A 23 0.37 -13.54 9.64
N LEU A 24 -0.32 -13.93 8.56
CA LEU A 24 -1.69 -13.49 8.31
C LEU A 24 -2.64 -13.96 9.44
N PRO A 25 -3.58 -13.09 9.88
CA PRO A 25 -4.69 -13.51 10.72
C PRO A 25 -5.52 -14.66 10.12
N ARG A 26 -6.26 -15.37 10.96
CA ARG A 26 -7.21 -16.40 10.51
C ARG A 26 -8.50 -15.74 10.02
N GLY A 27 -9.17 -16.39 9.07
CA GLY A 27 -10.49 -15.96 8.58
C GLY A 27 -10.45 -14.88 7.50
N LEU A 28 -9.27 -14.53 6.98
CA LEU A 28 -9.16 -13.57 5.87
C LEU A 28 -9.68 -14.14 4.55
N LYS A 29 -10.19 -13.24 3.70
CA LYS A 29 -10.64 -13.53 2.34
C LYS A 29 -9.67 -12.90 1.34
N GLU A 30 -9.20 -13.66 0.36
CA GLU A 30 -8.36 -13.12 -0.73
C GLU A 30 -9.21 -12.21 -1.62
N VAL A 31 -8.75 -10.98 -1.85
CA VAL A 31 -9.42 -10.02 -2.73
C VAL A 31 -8.73 -9.99 -4.10
N LYS A 32 -9.53 -9.99 -5.17
CA LYS A 32 -9.00 -9.92 -6.54
C LYS A 32 -8.43 -8.54 -6.88
N ASP A 33 -9.01 -7.50 -6.30
CA ASP A 33 -8.50 -6.14 -6.41
C ASP A 33 -7.31 -5.97 -5.47
N LYS A 34 -6.12 -5.76 -6.05
CA LYS A 34 -4.86 -5.56 -5.32
C LYS A 34 -4.66 -4.11 -4.86
N THR A 35 -5.71 -3.31 -4.87
CA THR A 35 -5.71 -1.94 -4.35
C THR A 35 -5.75 -1.95 -2.83
N LEU A 36 -4.72 -1.35 -2.20
CA LEU A 36 -4.59 -1.32 -0.74
C LEU A 36 -5.35 -0.16 -0.10
N ALA A 37 -5.38 0.98 -0.78
CA ALA A 37 -6.19 2.13 -0.43
C ALA A 37 -6.43 2.96 -1.69
N LEU A 38 -7.48 3.76 -1.64
CA LEU A 38 -7.67 4.89 -2.53
C LEU A 38 -7.03 6.08 -1.81
N GLY A 39 -6.04 6.72 -2.44
CA GLY A 39 -5.36 7.90 -1.92
C GLY A 39 -5.74 9.14 -2.73
N GLU A 40 -5.66 10.31 -2.10
CA GLU A 40 -5.86 11.67 -2.63
C GLU A 40 -7.13 11.93 -3.47
N VAL A 41 -7.65 13.16 -3.41
CA VAL A 41 -8.84 13.61 -4.18
C VAL A 41 -8.66 13.42 -5.71
N THR A 42 -7.42 13.19 -6.16
CA THR A 42 -6.97 12.99 -7.55
C THR A 42 -7.22 11.57 -8.11
N GLY A 43 -7.59 10.60 -7.27
CA GLY A 43 -7.81 9.20 -7.70
C GLY A 43 -6.54 8.34 -7.74
N HIS A 44 -5.55 8.69 -6.92
CA HIS A 44 -4.35 7.89 -6.73
C HIS A 44 -4.68 6.57 -6.01
N LYS A 45 -3.91 5.52 -6.31
CA LYS A 45 -4.09 4.20 -5.72
C LYS A 45 -2.75 3.53 -5.45
N HIS A 46 -2.74 2.66 -4.44
CA HIS A 46 -1.59 1.80 -4.12
C HIS A 46 -1.83 0.41 -4.66
N LYS A 47 -1.04 0.00 -5.65
CA LYS A 47 -1.27 -1.26 -6.39
C LYS A 47 0.00 -2.07 -6.54
N PHE A 48 -0.10 -3.36 -6.20
CA PHE A 48 0.86 -4.36 -6.65
C PHE A 48 0.48 -4.83 -8.05
N VAL A 49 1.45 -4.78 -8.96
CA VAL A 49 1.24 -5.14 -10.38
C VAL A 49 1.57 -6.60 -10.65
N THR A 50 2.33 -7.25 -9.76
CA THR A 50 2.72 -8.66 -9.91
C THR A 50 1.80 -9.60 -9.13
N ASP A 51 1.72 -10.87 -9.56
CA ASP A 51 1.05 -11.95 -8.83
C ASP A 51 1.83 -12.45 -7.61
N ASP A 52 3.01 -11.88 -7.39
CA ASP A 52 3.87 -12.14 -6.25
C ASP A 52 3.38 -11.49 -4.95
N ALA A 53 2.32 -10.67 -5.03
CA ALA A 53 1.62 -10.14 -3.87
C ALA A 53 0.12 -10.47 -3.94
N LYS A 54 -0.40 -11.00 -2.84
CA LYS A 54 -1.83 -11.26 -2.62
C LYS A 54 -2.36 -10.30 -1.56
N VAL A 55 -3.53 -9.74 -1.81
CA VAL A 55 -4.22 -8.89 -0.85
C VAL A 55 -5.36 -9.68 -0.22
N TRP A 56 -5.51 -9.52 1.07
CA TRP A 56 -6.47 -10.22 1.92
C TRP A 56 -7.24 -9.20 2.74
N GLU A 57 -8.48 -9.51 3.05
CA GLU A 57 -9.36 -8.62 3.83
C GLU A 57 -10.04 -9.41 4.95
N ASP A 58 -10.17 -8.80 6.13
CA ASP A 58 -11.00 -9.33 7.23
C ASP A 58 -12.44 -8.81 7.16
N ASP A 59 -13.32 -9.32 8.02
CA ASP A 59 -14.73 -8.93 8.02
C ASP A 59 -14.96 -7.46 8.44
N ASN A 60 -13.94 -6.77 8.94
CA ASN A 60 -13.98 -5.35 9.29
C ASN A 60 -13.41 -4.45 8.17
N GLY A 61 -13.01 -5.03 7.03
CA GLY A 61 -12.42 -4.29 5.91
C GLY A 61 -10.93 -3.98 6.09
N ASN A 62 -10.26 -4.51 7.12
CA ASN A 62 -8.81 -4.32 7.26
C ASN A 62 -8.09 -5.16 6.21
N LYS A 63 -7.11 -4.57 5.55
CA LYS A 63 -6.33 -5.24 4.51
C LYS A 63 -5.00 -5.77 5.03
N TYR A 64 -4.58 -6.88 4.45
CA TYR A 64 -3.32 -7.56 4.73
C TYR A 64 -2.70 -8.01 3.41
N ILE A 65 -1.38 -8.07 3.37
CA ILE A 65 -0.64 -8.44 2.17
C ILE A 65 0.23 -9.65 2.48
N ALA A 66 0.20 -10.62 1.58
CA ALA A 66 1.21 -11.67 1.51
C ALA A 66 2.08 -11.44 0.28
N VAL A 67 3.33 -11.04 0.52
CA VAL A 67 4.37 -10.94 -0.51
C VAL A 67 5.08 -12.29 -0.57
N LEU A 68 4.90 -13.03 -1.66
CA LEU A 68 5.39 -14.40 -1.88
C LEU A 68 6.80 -14.42 -2.47
N SER A 69 7.12 -13.43 -3.29
CA SER A 69 8.45 -13.12 -3.84
C SER A 69 8.61 -11.59 -3.92
N PRO A 70 9.82 -11.02 -4.11
CA PRO A 70 10.00 -9.58 -4.14
C PRO A 70 9.01 -8.88 -5.09
N ALA A 71 8.20 -7.97 -4.55
CA ALA A 71 7.12 -7.31 -5.28
C ALA A 71 7.20 -5.79 -5.11
N THR A 72 6.86 -5.05 -6.16
CA THR A 72 6.92 -3.59 -6.16
C THR A 72 5.52 -3.01 -6.01
N LEU A 73 5.35 -2.11 -5.04
CA LEU A 73 4.15 -1.29 -4.86
C LEU A 73 4.33 0.03 -5.62
N TYR A 74 3.32 0.37 -6.43
CA TYR A 74 3.25 1.63 -7.15
C TYR A 74 2.18 2.52 -6.52
N HIS A 75 2.39 3.83 -6.58
CA HIS A 75 1.43 4.85 -6.15
C HIS A 75 1.25 5.90 -7.23
N GLY A 76 0.00 6.11 -7.61
CA GLY A 76 -0.44 7.07 -8.62
C GLY A 76 -1.78 6.65 -9.21
N ASN A 77 -2.28 7.39 -10.19
CA ASN A 77 -3.42 7.00 -11.01
C ASN A 77 -3.02 5.93 -12.05
N GLU A 78 -3.97 5.42 -12.83
CA GLU A 78 -3.71 4.32 -13.78
C GLU A 78 -2.65 4.69 -14.84
N THR A 79 -2.67 5.92 -15.34
CA THR A 79 -1.72 6.41 -16.35
C THR A 79 -0.32 6.57 -15.77
N GLN A 80 -0.20 7.13 -14.56
CA GLN A 80 1.08 7.29 -13.87
C GLN A 80 1.71 5.94 -13.53
N ILE A 81 0.91 4.98 -13.03
CA ILE A 81 1.37 3.63 -12.75
C ILE A 81 1.86 2.96 -14.05
N ALA A 82 1.10 3.04 -15.14
CA ALA A 82 1.50 2.48 -16.44
C ALA A 82 2.83 3.10 -16.94
N LYS A 83 2.96 4.42 -16.89
CA LYS A 83 4.19 5.13 -17.28
C LYS A 83 5.39 4.71 -16.43
N THR A 84 5.19 4.54 -15.13
CA THR A 84 6.25 4.10 -14.20
C THR A 84 6.70 2.66 -14.47
N ILE A 85 5.81 1.80 -14.96
CA ILE A 85 6.16 0.43 -15.37
C ILE A 85 6.93 0.44 -16.70
N GLU A 86 6.48 1.23 -17.67
CA GLU A 86 7.02 1.22 -19.04
C GLU A 86 8.39 1.92 -19.16
N ALA A 87 8.58 3.02 -18.43
CA ALA A 87 9.79 3.85 -18.53
C ALA A 87 10.11 4.54 -17.20
N PRO A 88 10.47 3.80 -16.13
CA PRO A 88 10.72 4.35 -14.79
C PRO A 88 11.81 5.41 -14.75
N GLU A 89 12.76 5.39 -15.69
CA GLU A 89 13.84 6.37 -15.84
C GLU A 89 13.40 7.71 -16.42
N LYS A 90 12.20 7.77 -17.01
CA LYS A 90 11.61 8.98 -17.62
C LYS A 90 10.56 9.63 -16.73
N VAL A 91 10.33 9.09 -15.54
CA VAL A 91 9.38 9.65 -14.57
C VAL A 91 10.10 10.65 -13.70
N ASP A 92 9.67 11.91 -13.78
CA ASP A 92 10.04 12.93 -12.81
C ASP A 92 9.08 12.83 -11.61
N TYR A 93 9.48 12.04 -10.61
CA TYR A 93 8.68 11.78 -9.42
C TYR A 93 8.36 13.07 -8.62
N GLU A 94 9.20 14.10 -8.72
CA GLU A 94 8.99 15.36 -7.99
C GLU A 94 8.07 16.32 -8.76
N ALA A 95 8.12 16.30 -10.10
CA ALA A 95 7.30 17.18 -10.94
C ALA A 95 5.91 16.61 -11.28
N GLU A 96 5.73 15.30 -11.23
CA GLU A 96 4.50 14.63 -11.71
C GLU A 96 3.56 14.14 -10.60
N ASP A 97 3.85 14.47 -9.33
CA ASP A 97 3.08 14.00 -8.16
C ASP A 97 2.98 12.46 -8.12
N ILE A 98 4.11 11.79 -8.38
CA ILE A 98 4.23 10.34 -8.39
C ILE A 98 5.25 9.96 -7.33
N HIS A 99 4.87 9.10 -6.38
CA HIS A 99 5.82 8.61 -5.40
C HIS A 99 6.67 7.47 -5.97
N LYS A 100 7.96 7.47 -5.62
CA LYS A 100 8.89 6.39 -6.01
C LYS A 100 8.32 5.02 -5.61
N PRO A 101 8.40 4.00 -6.50
CA PRO A 101 7.95 2.66 -6.16
C PRO A 101 8.77 2.07 -5.01
N ASN A 102 8.11 1.29 -4.16
CA ASN A 102 8.77 0.60 -3.06
C ASN A 102 8.79 -0.90 -3.33
N THR A 103 9.97 -1.51 -3.24
CA THR A 103 10.13 -2.97 -3.35
C THR A 103 10.02 -3.61 -1.97
N PHE A 104 9.14 -4.60 -1.85
CA PHE A 104 8.89 -5.35 -0.65
C PHE A 104 9.48 -6.75 -0.77
N HIS A 105 10.17 -7.20 0.27
CA HIS A 105 10.64 -8.57 0.36
C HIS A 105 9.51 -9.53 0.76
N LYS A 106 9.75 -10.82 0.52
CA LYS A 106 8.87 -11.92 0.93
C LYS A 106 8.56 -11.83 2.43
N ALA A 107 7.32 -11.51 2.76
CA ALA A 107 6.84 -11.27 4.12
C ALA A 107 5.32 -11.07 4.14
N PHE A 108 4.77 -10.93 5.35
CA PHE A 108 3.38 -10.53 5.56
C PHE A 108 3.33 -9.12 6.10
N TYR A 109 2.36 -8.33 5.64
CA TYR A 109 2.18 -6.96 6.08
C TYR A 109 0.72 -6.70 6.47
N ARG A 110 0.52 -5.89 7.51
CA ARG A 110 -0.77 -5.24 7.78
C ARG A 110 -0.80 -3.89 7.08
N VAL A 111 -1.89 -3.62 6.38
CA VAL A 111 -2.15 -2.29 5.80
C VAL A 111 -2.69 -1.41 6.92
N VAL A 112 -2.02 -0.29 7.16
CA VAL A 112 -2.41 0.73 8.12
C VAL A 112 -2.76 1.99 7.32
N PRO A 113 -4.05 2.31 7.13
CA PRO A 113 -4.44 3.59 6.54
C PRO A 113 -3.87 4.73 7.41
N GLN A 114 -3.12 5.63 6.79
CA GLN A 114 -2.75 6.89 7.38
C GLN A 114 -3.93 7.82 7.16
N ILE A 115 -4.77 7.96 8.18
CA ILE A 115 -5.71 9.07 8.23
C ILE A 115 -4.83 10.30 8.48
N GLU A 116 -4.73 11.21 7.52
CA GLU A 116 -4.25 12.55 7.82
C GLU A 116 -5.19 13.13 8.88
N SER A 117 -4.76 13.10 10.15
CA SER A 117 -5.36 13.99 11.12
C SER A 117 -4.90 15.38 10.71
N ASP A 118 -5.78 16.15 10.07
CA ASP A 118 -5.62 17.60 10.02
C ASP A 118 -5.37 18.06 11.47
N PRO A 119 -4.19 18.61 11.80
CA PRO A 119 -3.91 19.08 13.16
C PRO A 119 -4.85 20.22 13.60
N TYR A 120 -5.67 20.75 12.70
CA TYR A 120 -6.71 21.75 12.94
C TYR A 120 -8.14 21.24 12.73
N GLY A 121 -8.33 19.99 12.29
CA GLY A 121 -9.62 19.41 11.93
C GLY A 121 -10.12 18.45 12.99
N GLY A 122 -10.93 18.95 13.93
CA GLY A 122 -11.59 18.13 14.94
C GLY A 122 -12.34 16.95 14.31
N VAL A 123 -12.21 15.78 14.94
CA VAL A 123 -12.95 14.56 14.60
C VAL A 123 -14.45 14.86 14.65
N GLN A 124 -15.07 15.12 13.50
CA GLN A 124 -16.50 14.95 13.34
C GLN A 124 -16.74 13.55 12.79
N ASN A 125 -17.17 12.66 13.68
CA ASN A 125 -17.86 11.44 13.29
C ASN A 125 -19.14 11.84 12.56
N VAL A 126 -19.10 11.95 11.24
CA VAL A 126 -20.32 12.00 10.44
C VAL A 126 -20.74 10.56 10.19
N ARG A 127 -21.58 10.07 11.11
CA ARG A 127 -22.46 8.94 10.84
C ARG A 127 -23.65 9.51 10.07
N ASP A 128 -23.85 9.04 8.85
CA ASP A 128 -25.17 9.00 8.22
C ASP A 128 -25.65 7.55 8.19
#